data_AF-A0A9P0QVR8-F1
#
_entry.id   AF-A0A9P0QVR8-F1
#
_cell.length_a   1.000
_cell.length_b   1.000
_cell.length_c   1.000
_cell.angle_alpha   90.00
_cell.angle_beta   90.00
_cell.angle_gamma   90.00
#
_symmetry.space_group_name_H-M   'P 1'
#
loop_
_entity.id
_entity.type
_entity.pdbx_description
1 polymer ?
#
loop_
_entity_poly.entity_id
_entity_poly.type
_entity_poly.pdbx_seq_one_letter_code
_entity_poly.pdbx_strand_id
1 'polypeptide(L)'
;MHPQLDRRRFESCEKLMDALEECHRKEFIMKAMGLCNFEKDEVAKCLHYVRTEDAKDRIRDSREKMKQQELRRKQKEEELYGKNGYLKKMIEREAEKKSK
;
A
#
# COMPACT_ATOMS: atom_id res chain seq x y z
N MET A 1 2.97 -22.07 15.69
CA MET A 1 3.75 -20.82 15.56
C MET A 1 3.90 -20.48 14.08
N HIS A 2 3.43 -19.31 13.65
CA HIS A 2 3.56 -18.80 12.28
C HIS A 2 4.85 -17.96 12.18
N PRO A 3 5.96 -18.50 11.66
CA PRO A 3 7.24 -17.79 11.65
C PRO A 3 7.24 -16.55 10.74
N GLN A 4 6.24 -16.45 9.87
CA GLN A 4 6.10 -15.41 8.84
C GLN A 4 5.14 -14.27 9.24
N LEU A 5 4.58 -14.30 10.45
CA LEU A 5 3.72 -13.22 10.96
C LEU A 5 4.56 -12.33 11.88
N ASP A 6 5.00 -11.17 11.37
CA ASP A 6 5.61 -10.13 12.19
C ASP A 6 4.56 -9.60 13.18
N ARG A 7 4.79 -9.83 14.48
CA ARG A 7 3.90 -9.42 15.57
C ARG A 7 3.58 -7.93 15.52
N ARG A 8 4.54 -7.08 15.12
CA ARG A 8 4.34 -5.62 15.04
C ARG A 8 3.34 -5.20 13.96
N ARG A 9 3.23 -5.98 12.89
CA ARG A 9 2.30 -5.68 11.80
C ARG A 9 0.86 -6.12 12.13
N PHE A 10 0.71 -7.12 12.99
CA PHE A 10 -0.58 -7.75 13.29
C PHE A 10 -0.95 -7.64 14.77
N GLU A 11 -0.52 -6.57 15.46
CA GLU A 11 -0.82 -6.32 16.88
C GLU A 11 -2.33 -6.38 17.15
N SER A 12 -3.14 -5.89 16.21
CA SER A 12 -4.62 -5.94 16.29
C SER A 12 -5.20 -7.36 16.29
N CYS A 13 -4.47 -8.35 15.76
CA CYS A 13 -4.89 -9.75 15.69
C CYS A 13 -4.28 -10.64 16.77
N GLU A 14 -3.45 -10.09 17.67
CA GLU A 14 -2.67 -10.86 18.65
C GLU A 14 -3.54 -11.77 19.53
N LYS A 15 -4.66 -11.24 20.05
CA LYS A 15 -5.59 -12.02 20.90
C LYS A 15 -6.19 -13.23 20.17
N LEU A 16 -6.49 -13.10 18.88
CA LEU A 16 -7.02 -14.20 18.07
C LEU A 16 -5.92 -15.24 17.80
N MET A 17 -4.69 -14.78 17.57
CA MET A 17 -3.54 -15.65 17.39
C MET A 17 -3.22 -16.44 18.65
N ASP A 18 -3.29 -15.80 19.82
CA ASP A 18 -3.08 -16.44 21.13
C ASP A 18 -4.17 -17.49 21.41
N ALA A 19 -5.43 -17.22 21.07
CA ALA A 19 -6.54 -18.18 21.18
C ALA A 19 -6.33 -19.41 20.28
N LEU A 20 -5.91 -19.21 19.02
CA LEU A 20 -5.58 -20.30 18.12
C LEU A 20 -4.36 -21.10 18.63
N GLU A 21 -3.38 -20.43 19.21
CA GLU A 21 -2.22 -21.09 19.81
C GLU A 21 -2.61 -21.90 21.05
N GLU A 22 -3.52 -21.38 21.89
CA GLU A 22 -4.07 -22.11 23.01
C GLU A 22 -4.83 -23.36 22.58
N CYS A 23 -5.63 -23.28 21.50
CA CYS A 23 -6.29 -24.46 20.94
C CYS A 23 -5.27 -25.50 20.44
N HIS A 24 -4.22 -25.04 19.75
CA HIS A 24 -3.13 -25.91 19.30
C HIS A 24 -2.28 -26.51 20.43
N ARG A 25 -2.26 -25.91 21.62
CA ARG A 25 -1.54 -26.41 22.80
C ARG A 25 -2.28 -27.54 23.53
N LYS A 26 -3.59 -27.72 23.32
CA LYS A 26 -4.41 -28.69 24.06
C LYS A 26 -4.11 -30.13 23.66
N GLU A 27 -4.31 -30.53 22.40
CA GLU A 27 -4.00 -31.87 21.90
C GLU A 27 -3.79 -31.90 20.38
N PHE A 28 -2.79 -32.65 19.89
CA PHE A 28 -2.51 -32.75 18.44
C PHE A 28 -3.67 -33.38 17.66
N ILE A 29 -4.38 -34.34 18.26
CA ILE A 29 -5.53 -35.03 17.64
C ILE A 29 -6.69 -34.05 17.40
N MET A 30 -6.94 -33.12 18.33
CA MET A 30 -8.00 -32.11 18.18
C MET A 30 -7.73 -31.17 16.99
N LYS A 31 -6.45 -30.83 16.79
CA LYS A 31 -5.99 -30.07 15.63
C LYS A 31 -6.18 -30.85 14.32
N ALA A 32 -5.84 -32.14 14.30
CA ALA A 32 -5.98 -32.99 13.12
C ALA A 32 -7.45 -33.21 12.73
N MET A 33 -8.35 -33.26 13.71
CA MET A 33 -9.80 -33.40 13.50
C MET A 33 -10.51 -32.08 13.21
N GLY A 34 -9.80 -30.94 13.20
CA GLY A 34 -10.37 -29.64 12.83
C GLY A 34 -11.17 -28.94 13.92
N LEU A 35 -11.00 -29.32 15.20
CA LEU A 35 -11.72 -28.66 16.31
C LEU A 35 -11.28 -27.21 16.56
N CYS A 36 -10.12 -26.78 16.03
CA CYS A 36 -9.63 -25.40 16.11
C CYS A 36 -9.99 -24.54 14.89
N ASN A 37 -10.98 -24.95 14.07
CA ASN A 37 -11.32 -24.24 12.84
C ASN A 37 -11.94 -22.86 13.09
N PHE A 38 -12.68 -22.69 14.19
CA PHE A 38 -13.30 -21.40 14.52
C PHE A 38 -12.25 -20.32 14.78
N GLU A 39 -11.29 -20.59 15.66
CA GLU A 39 -10.20 -19.66 15.98
C GLU A 39 -9.32 -19.39 14.74
N LYS A 40 -9.10 -20.43 13.93
CA LYS A 40 -8.36 -20.33 12.68
C LYS A 40 -9.04 -19.38 11.70
N ASP A 41 -10.36 -19.49 11.54
CA ASP A 41 -11.12 -18.66 10.62
C ASP A 41 -11.16 -17.19 11.08
N GLU A 42 -11.29 -16.95 12.39
CA GLU A 42 -11.24 -15.60 12.96
C GLU A 42 -9.86 -14.95 12.77
N VAL A 43 -8.77 -15.70 13.01
CA VAL A 43 -7.41 -15.23 12.70
C VAL A 43 -7.26 -14.93 11.22
N ALA A 44 -7.75 -15.81 10.34
CA ALA A 44 -7.66 -15.61 8.89
C ALA A 44 -8.38 -14.35 8.42
N LYS A 45 -9.59 -14.08 8.95
CA LYS A 45 -10.35 -12.85 8.68
C LYS A 45 -9.59 -11.61 9.14
N CYS A 46 -9.07 -11.61 10.37
CA CYS A 46 -8.32 -10.48 10.91
C CYS A 46 -7.07 -10.18 10.08
N LEU A 47 -6.27 -11.21 9.75
CA LEU A 47 -5.07 -11.04 8.94
C LEU A 47 -5.40 -10.55 7.52
N HIS A 48 -6.51 -11.02 6.93
CA HIS A 48 -6.95 -10.56 5.63
C HIS A 48 -7.34 -9.07 5.66
N TYR A 49 -8.06 -8.65 6.70
CA TYR A 49 -8.42 -7.25 6.91
C TYR A 49 -7.19 -6.34 7.01
N VAL A 50 -6.24 -6.66 7.89
CA VAL A 50 -5.01 -5.87 8.08
C VAL A 50 -4.22 -5.77 6.76
N ARG A 51 -4.05 -6.87 6.03
CA ARG A 51 -3.35 -6.85 4.73
C ARG A 51 -4.05 -5.95 3.70
N THR A 52 -5.38 -5.92 3.73
CA THR A 52 -6.17 -5.12 2.80
C THR A 52 -6.10 -3.63 3.16
N GLU A 53 -6.17 -3.29 4.44
CA GLU A 53 -6.00 -1.90 4.90
C GLU A 53 -4.59 -1.38 4.62
N ASP A 54 -3.55 -2.15 4.91
CA ASP A 54 -2.16 -1.81 4.55
C ASP A 54 -2.01 -1.50 3.05
N ALA A 55 -2.66 -2.30 2.20
CA ALA A 55 -2.63 -2.10 0.76
C ALA A 55 -3.35 -0.81 0.35
N LYS A 56 -4.51 -0.52 0.96
CA LYS A 56 -5.25 0.73 0.73
C LYS A 56 -4.43 1.94 1.12
N ASP A 57 -3.78 1.90 2.29
CA ASP A 57 -2.94 3.00 2.77
C ASP A 57 -1.74 3.23 1.84
N ARG A 58 -1.05 2.17 1.41
CA ARG A 58 0.03 2.28 0.41
C ARG A 58 -0.43 2.89 -0.91
N ILE A 59 -1.62 2.52 -1.39
CA ILE A 59 -2.21 3.09 -2.61
C ILE A 59 -2.53 4.57 -2.40
N ARG A 60 -3.09 4.94 -1.25
CA ARG A 60 -3.40 6.34 -0.90
C ARG A 60 -2.12 7.19 -0.89
N ASP A 61 -1.09 6.73 -0.18
CA ASP A 61 0.20 7.42 -0.08
C ASP A 61 0.88 7.57 -1.43
N SER A 62 0.83 6.52 -2.26
CA SER A 62 1.35 6.56 -3.63
C SER A 62 0.64 7.61 -4.47
N ARG A 63 -0.69 7.65 -4.42
CA ARG A 63 -1.50 8.66 -5.14
C ARG A 63 -1.18 10.08 -4.67
N GLU A 64 -1.00 10.29 -3.37
CA GLU A 64 -0.62 11.59 -2.84
C GLU A 64 0.78 12.01 -3.32
N LYS A 65 1.76 11.11 -3.25
CA LYS A 65 3.11 11.36 -3.76
C LYS A 65 3.11 11.69 -5.26
N MET A 66 2.31 10.98 -6.06
CA MET A 66 2.15 11.26 -7.49
C MET A 66 1.59 12.67 -7.74
N LYS A 67 0.55 13.08 -7.01
CA LYS A 67 -0.01 14.44 -7.10
C LYS A 67 1.03 15.51 -6.73
N GLN A 68 1.78 15.29 -5.66
CA GLN A 68 2.83 16.21 -5.22
C GLN A 68 3.97 16.30 -6.24
N GLN A 69 4.38 15.19 -6.84
CA GLN A 69 5.38 15.16 -7.89
C GLN A 69 4.90 15.88 -9.15
N GLU A 70 3.64 15.68 -9.56
CA GLU A 70 3.05 16.36 -10.71
C GLU A 70 3.00 17.88 -10.49
N LEU A 71 2.57 18.32 -9.30
CA LEU A 71 2.56 19.74 -8.94
C LEU A 71 3.96 20.35 -9.00
N ARG A 72 4.95 19.69 -8.39
CA ARG A 72 6.36 20.11 -8.43
C ARG A 72 6.90 20.16 -9.86
N ARG A 73 6.50 19.20 -10.72
CA ARG A 73 6.90 19.18 -12.13
C ARG A 73 6.32 20.38 -12.88
N LYS A 74 5.04 20.68 -12.69
CA LYS A 74 4.38 21.85 -13.31
C LYS A 74 5.02 23.16 -12.86
N GLN A 75 5.28 23.31 -11.56
CA GLN A 75 5.97 24.49 -11.02
C GLN A 75 7.35 24.70 -11.68
N LYS A 76 8.16 23.64 -11.76
CA LYS A 76 9.47 23.70 -12.45
C LYS A 76 9.35 24.05 -13.94
N GLU A 77 8.34 23.52 -14.62
CA GLU A 77 8.09 23.82 -16.03
C GLU A 77 7.68 25.29 -16.24
N GLU A 78 6.84 25.82 -15.36
CA GLU A 78 6.45 27.24 -15.35
C GLU A 78 7.62 28.17 -15.02
N GLU A 79 8.51 27.78 -14.10
CA GLU A 79 9.74 28.52 -13.81
C GLU A 79 10.68 28.56 -15.03
N LEU A 80 10.85 27.43 -15.74
CA LEU A 80 11.80 27.31 -16.84
C LEU A 80 11.31 27.96 -18.14
N TYR A 81 10.00 27.85 -18.44
CA TYR A 81 9.42 28.26 -19.71
C TYR A 81 8.36 29.36 -19.61
N GLY A 82 8.15 29.93 -18.41
CA GLY A 82 7.10 30.91 -18.14
C GLY A 82 5.70 30.30 -18.12
N LYS A 83 4.70 31.13 -17.75
CA LYS A 83 3.30 30.71 -17.61
C LYS A 83 2.81 29.93 -18.83
N ASN A 84 2.24 28.74 -18.61
CA ASN A 84 1.74 27.84 -19.66
C ASN A 84 2.78 27.45 -20.75
N GLY A 85 4.07 27.45 -20.42
CA GLY A 85 5.16 27.12 -21.35
C GLY A 85 5.32 28.14 -22.48
N TYR A 86 5.02 29.42 -22.22
CA TYR A 86 5.03 30.48 -23.24
C TYR A 86 6.36 30.56 -24.01
N LEU A 87 7.49 30.54 -23.29
CA LEU A 87 8.82 30.64 -23.88
C LEU A 87 9.11 29.44 -24.79
N LYS A 88 8.73 28.23 -24.36
CA LYS A 88 8.86 27.00 -25.16
C LYS A 88 8.11 27.12 -26.49
N LYS A 89 6.85 27.57 -26.45
CA LYS A 89 6.01 27.76 -27.63
C LYS A 89 6.57 28.82 -28.59
N MET A 90 7.21 29.87 -28.06
CA MET A 90 7.86 30.89 -28.88
C MET A 90 9.09 30.34 -29.61
N ILE A 91 9.95 29.60 -28.90
CA ILE A 91 11.13 28.95 -29.49
C ILE A 91 10.72 27.95 -30.58
N GLU A 92 9.70 27.13 -30.34
CA GLU A 92 9.15 26.18 -31.33
C GLU A 92 8.68 26.91 -32.60
N ARG A 93 7.90 28.00 -32.45
CA ARG A 93 7.45 28.81 -33.58
C ARG A 93 8.59 29.46 -34.37
N GLU A 94 9.64 29.91 -33.70
CA GLU A 94 10.80 30.48 -34.39
C GLU A 94 11.60 29.43 -35.14
N ALA A 95 11.76 28.23 -34.58
CA ALA A 95 12.42 27.11 -35.24
C ALA A 95 11.65 26.67 -36.49
N GLU A 96 10.33 26.56 -36.41
CA GLU A 96 9.46 26.26 -37.56
C GLU A 96 9.59 27.32 -38.67
N LYS A 97 9.65 28.61 -38.29
CA LYS A 97 9.84 29.71 -39.25
C LYS A 97 11.20 29.68 -39.93
N LYS A 98 12.27 29.24 -39.24
CA LYS A 98 13.62 29.10 -39.82
C LYS A 98 13.77 27.86 -40.70
N SER A 99 12.89 26.87 -40.54
CA SER A 99 12.89 25.63 -41.33
C SER A 99 12.08 25.74 -42.63
N LYS A 100 11.36 26.84 -42.85
CA LYS A 100 10.65 27.19 -44.09
C LYS A 100 11.43 28.25 -44.86
#